data_AF-A0A846AC62-F1
#
_entry.id   AF-A0A846AC62-F1
#
_cell.length_a   1.000
_cell.length_b   1.000
_cell.length_c   1.000
_cell.angle_alpha   90.00
_cell.angle_beta   90.00
_cell.angle_gamma   90.00
#
_symmetry.space_group_name_H-M   'P 1'
#
loop_
_entity.id
_entity.type
_entity.pdbx_description
1 polymer ?
#
loop_
_entity_poly.entity_id
_entity_poly.type
_entity_poly.pdbx_seq_one_letter_code
_entity_poly.pdbx_strand_id
1 'polypeptide(L)'
;MHLLKWKYQPEKQSGSWRATIREHRRRILKAFKNSPSLQRYFEDIFEESYEESRKQAADETELDLKIFPQSCPFKPKEILDSEYLPNEK
;
A
#
# COMPACT_ATOMS: atom_id res chain seq x y z
N MET A 1 -1.81 -1.20 3.36
CA MET A 1 -1.42 -2.48 3.98
C MET A 1 -0.77 -3.49 3.02
N HIS A 2 -1.43 -3.95 1.94
CA HIS A 2 -0.92 -5.07 1.11
C HIS A 2 0.51 -4.92 0.56
N LEU A 3 0.96 -3.71 0.24
CA LEU A 3 2.36 -3.46 -0.16
C LEU A 3 3.37 -3.76 0.96
N LEU A 4 3.00 -3.56 2.22
CA LEU A 4 3.83 -3.94 3.37
C LEU A 4 3.90 -5.46 3.48
N LYS A 5 2.77 -6.16 3.39
CA LYS A 5 2.77 -7.63 3.35
C LYS A 5 3.66 -8.17 2.24
N TRP A 6 3.55 -7.59 1.05
CA TRP A 6 4.37 -7.96 -0.10
C TRP A 6 5.86 -7.79 0.17
N LYS A 7 6.27 -6.64 0.75
CA LYS A 7 7.68 -6.36 1.04
C LYS A 7 8.25 -7.25 2.14
N TYR A 8 7.50 -7.45 3.23
CA TYR A 8 7.99 -8.04 4.48
C TYR A 8 7.67 -9.54 4.64
N GLN A 9 6.83 -10.12 3.77
CA GLN A 9 6.62 -11.57 3.67
C GLN A 9 6.86 -12.07 2.24
N PRO A 10 8.12 -12.01 1.73
CA PRO A 10 8.44 -12.41 0.35
C PRO A 10 8.05 -13.85 0.04
N GLU A 11 8.14 -14.76 1.02
CA GLU A 11 7.77 -16.18 0.88
C GLU A 11 6.27 -16.41 0.67
N LYS A 12 5.42 -15.44 1.04
CA LYS A 12 3.96 -15.52 0.92
C LYS A 12 3.41 -14.70 -0.27
N GLN A 13 4.29 -14.15 -1.10
CA GLN A 13 3.87 -13.45 -2.32
C GLN A 13 3.12 -14.41 -3.24
N SER A 14 1.93 -14.00 -3.66
CA SER A 14 1.05 -14.83 -4.48
C SER A 14 0.37 -14.01 -5.57
N GLY A 15 -0.11 -14.70 -6.60
CA GLY A 15 -0.92 -14.08 -7.66
C GLY A 15 -2.18 -13.41 -7.11
N SER A 16 -2.77 -13.97 -6.06
CA SER A 16 -3.93 -13.37 -5.37
C SER A 16 -3.58 -12.03 -4.73
N TRP A 17 -2.47 -11.93 -3.99
CA TRP A 17 -2.05 -10.66 -3.38
C TRP A 17 -1.73 -9.60 -4.44
N ARG A 18 -1.06 -10.00 -5.53
CA ARG A 18 -0.80 -9.11 -6.68
C ARG A 18 -2.10 -8.59 -7.29
N ALA A 19 -3.09 -9.46 -7.47
CA ALA A 19 -4.41 -9.08 -8.00
C ALA A 19 -5.13 -8.11 -7.06
N THR A 20 -5.12 -8.36 -5.75
CA THR A 20 -5.71 -7.45 -4.75
C THR A 20 -5.05 -6.07 -4.77
N ILE A 21 -3.72 -6.00 -4.83
CA ILE A 21 -2.98 -4.73 -4.95
C ILE A 21 -3.41 -3.96 -6.19
N ARG A 22 -3.43 -4.62 -7.37
CA ARG A 22 -3.84 -4.01 -8.64
C ARG A 22 -5.29 -3.51 -8.60
N GLU A 23 -6.19 -4.29 -8.02
CA GLU A 23 -7.61 -3.91 -7.91
C GLU A 23 -7.81 -2.66 -7.04
N HIS A 24 -7.18 -2.59 -5.86
CA HIS A 24 -7.28 -1.41 -5.01
C HIS A 24 -6.72 -0.15 -5.70
N ARG A 25 -5.58 -0.25 -6.37
CA ARG A 25 -5.01 0.86 -7.16
C ARG A 25 -5.95 1.32 -8.25
N ARG A 26 -6.53 0.39 -9.02
CA ARG A 26 -7.51 0.70 -10.07
C ARG A 26 -8.71 1.46 -9.51
N ARG A 27 -9.21 1.08 -8.33
CA ARG A 27 -10.32 1.77 -7.66
C ARG A 27 -9.95 3.19 -7.24
N ILE A 28 -8.76 3.38 -6.66
CA ILE A 28 -8.24 4.71 -6.28
C ILE A 28 -8.09 5.61 -7.51
N LEU A 29 -7.42 5.12 -8.57
CA LEU A 29 -7.22 5.88 -9.81
C LEU A 29 -8.55 6.23 -10.50
N LYS A 30 -9.53 5.30 -10.47
CA LYS A 30 -10.89 5.58 -10.96
C LYS A 30 -11.57 6.67 -10.13
N ALA A 31 -11.42 6.67 -8.80
CA ALA A 31 -11.95 7.71 -7.94
C ALA A 31 -11.31 9.08 -8.26
N PHE A 32 -9.99 9.13 -8.45
CA PHE A 32 -9.29 10.35 -8.86
C PHE A 32 -9.76 10.88 -10.22
N LYS A 33 -9.98 9.98 -11.19
CA LYS A 33 -10.53 10.37 -12.50
C LYS A 33 -11.91 11.00 -12.38
N ASN A 34 -12.76 10.46 -11.51
CA ASN A 34 -14.12 10.97 -11.30
C ASN A 34 -14.14 12.24 -10.43
N SER A 35 -13.13 12.45 -9.60
CA SER A 35 -13.05 13.58 -8.67
C SER A 35 -11.59 13.96 -8.43
N PRO A 36 -11.01 14.86 -9.24
CA PRO A 36 -9.60 15.24 -9.13
C PRO A 36 -9.19 15.82 -7.77
N SER A 37 -10.13 16.46 -7.04
CA SER A 37 -9.90 16.96 -5.69
C SER A 37 -9.51 15.86 -4.69
N LEU A 38 -9.88 14.60 -4.95
CA LEU A 38 -9.49 13.47 -4.12
C LEU A 38 -7.99 13.17 -4.18
N GLN A 39 -7.26 13.65 -5.20
CA GLN A 39 -5.81 13.51 -5.25
C GLN A 39 -5.14 14.30 -4.12
N ARG A 40 -5.60 15.54 -3.91
CA ARG A 40 -5.12 16.39 -2.81
C ARG A 40 -5.48 15.78 -1.46
N TYR A 41 -6.73 15.34 -1.32
CA TYR A 41 -7.18 14.67 -0.10
C TYR A 41 -6.35 13.41 0.21
N PHE A 42 -6.01 12.61 -0.80
CA PHE A 42 -5.15 11.44 -0.64
C PHE A 42 -3.77 11.81 -0.09
N GLU A 43 -3.17 12.92 -0.54
CA GLU A 43 -1.90 13.42 0.00
C GLU A 43 -2.08 13.90 1.45
N ASP A 44 -3.16 14.61 1.75
CA ASP A 44 -3.45 15.15 3.08
C ASP A 44 -3.62 14.03 4.14
N ILE A 45 -4.22 12.89 3.77
CA ILE A 45 -4.45 11.75 4.69
C ILE A 45 -3.41 10.63 4.59
N PHE A 46 -2.33 10.84 3.81
CA PHE A 46 -1.41 9.77 3.45
C PHE A 46 -0.71 9.15 4.67
N GLU A 47 -0.22 9.99 5.58
CA GLU A 47 0.51 9.55 6.78
C GLU A 47 -0.40 8.80 7.76
N GLU A 48 -1.60 9.33 8.01
CA GLU A 48 -2.62 8.67 8.84
C GLU A 48 -3.01 7.30 8.25
N SER A 49 -3.27 7.26 6.94
CA SER A 49 -3.59 6.02 6.23
C SER A 49 -2.45 5.00 6.27
N TYR A 50 -1.21 5.47 6.32
CA TYR A 50 -0.04 4.62 6.48
C TYR A 50 0.03 4.03 7.88
N GLU A 51 -0.19 4.81 8.93
CA GLU A 51 -0.14 4.33 10.31
C GLU A 51 -1.16 3.20 10.53
N GLU A 52 -2.38 3.36 10.04
CA GLU A 52 -3.41 2.32 10.12
C GLU A 52 -3.04 1.10 9.26
N SER A 53 -2.52 1.33 8.05
CA SER A 53 -1.99 0.26 7.19
C SER A 53 -0.85 -0.52 7.84
N ARG A 54 -0.04 0.13 8.68
CA ARG A 54 1.09 -0.46 9.40
C ARG A 54 0.60 -1.40 10.51
N LYS A 55 -0.40 -0.97 11.27
CA LYS A 55 -1.07 -1.81 12.30
C LYS A 55 -1.74 -3.03 11.67
N GLN A 56 -2.56 -2.82 10.64
CA GLN A 56 -3.21 -3.92 9.91
C GLN A 56 -2.21 -4.91 9.31
N ALA A 57 -1.07 -4.42 8.81
CA ALA A 57 -0.04 -5.30 8.27
C ALA A 57 0.60 -6.14 9.38
N ALA A 58 0.88 -5.56 10.55
CA ALA A 58 1.36 -6.32 11.70
C ALA A 58 0.37 -7.42 12.10
N ASP A 59 -0.92 -7.08 12.22
CA ASP A 59 -1.97 -8.01 12.60
C ASP A 59 -2.12 -9.17 11.58
N GLU A 60 -2.21 -8.87 10.28
CA GLU A 60 -2.40 -9.89 9.24
C GLU A 60 -1.16 -10.76 8.99
N THR A 61 0.03 -10.24 9.28
CA THR A 61 1.28 -10.98 9.04
C THR A 61 1.78 -11.71 10.28
N GLU A 62 1.20 -11.42 11.45
CA GLU A 62 1.65 -11.84 12.78
C GLU A 62 3.11 -11.42 13.07
N LEU A 63 3.59 -10.39 12.38
CA LEU A 63 4.91 -9.79 12.62
C LEU A 63 4.80 -8.65 13.62
N ASP A 64 5.84 -8.47 14.43
CA ASP A 64 5.91 -7.34 15.36
C ASP A 64 5.83 -6.01 14.60
N LEU A 65 5.01 -5.08 15.12
CA LEU A 65 4.81 -3.75 14.54
C LEU A 65 6.14 -3.01 14.30
N LYS A 66 7.17 -3.28 15.11
CA LYS A 66 8.52 -2.69 14.95
C LYS A 66 9.25 -3.09 13.68
N ILE A 67 8.85 -4.18 13.02
CA ILE A 67 9.39 -4.60 11.72
C ILE A 67 9.00 -3.61 10.62
N PHE A 68 7.84 -2.98 10.76
CA PHE A 68 7.36 -1.97 9.84
C PHE A 68 7.84 -0.58 10.29
N PRO A 69 8.44 0.22 9.39
CA PRO A 69 8.98 1.53 9.74
C PRO A 69 7.87 2.48 10.22
N GLN A 70 8.22 3.49 11.01
CA GLN A 70 7.25 4.48 11.50
C GLN A 70 6.74 5.40 10.39
N SER A 71 7.59 5.67 9.39
CA SER A 71 7.25 6.43 8.19
C SER A 71 7.09 5.50 6.98
N CYS A 72 6.17 5.86 6.07
CA CYS A 72 5.91 5.05 4.88
C CYS A 72 7.17 4.83 4.04
N PRO A 73 7.55 3.58 3.74
CA PRO A 73 8.76 3.30 2.95
C PRO A 73 8.53 3.45 1.44
N PHE A 74 7.32 3.85 1.02
CA PHE A 74 6.92 3.98 -0.39
C PHE A 74 6.51 5.42 -0.66
N LYS A 75 6.89 5.93 -1.83
CA LYS A 75 6.45 7.24 -2.31
C LYS A 75 4.99 7.15 -2.76
N PRO A 76 4.20 8.23 -2.61
CA PRO A 76 2.83 8.28 -3.13
C PRO A 76 2.70 7.85 -4.59
N LYS A 77 3.66 8.25 -5.44
CA LYS A 77 3.71 7.85 -6.85
C LYS A 77 3.85 6.33 -7.06
N GLU A 78 4.68 5.66 -6.25
CA GLU A 78 4.88 4.20 -6.31
C GLU A 78 3.63 3.44 -5.84
N ILE A 79 2.91 4.00 -4.87
CA ILE A 79 1.66 3.41 -4.37
C ILE A 79 0.57 3.44 -5.45
N LEU A 80 0.55 4.49 -6.28
CA LEU A 80 -0.44 4.67 -7.34
C LEU A 80 -0.06 3.97 -8.66
N ASP A 81 1.21 3.63 -8.85
CA ASP A 81 1.69 2.89 -10.01
C ASP A 81 1.10 1.47 -10.05
N SER A 82 0.42 1.12 -11.14
CA SER A 82 -0.24 -0.19 -11.30
C SER A 82 0.72 -1.37 -11.25
N GLU A 83 1.95 -1.20 -11.74
CA GLU A 83 2.93 -2.27 -11.89
C GLU A 83 3.96 -2.32 -10.76
N TYR A 84 4.09 -1.24 -9.99
CA TYR A 84 5.05 -1.20 -8.88
C TYR A 84 4.78 -2.30 -7.85
N LEU A 85 5.80 -3.11 -7.57
CA LEU A 85 5.84 -4.01 -6.43
C LEU A 85 7.18 -3.87 -5.72
N PRO A 86 7.17 -3.68 -4.38
CA PRO A 86 8.42 -3.60 -3.64
C PRO A 86 9.12 -4.96 -3.74
N ASN A 87 10.42 -4.94 -4.08
CA ASN A 87 11.31 -6.09 -4.31
C ASN A 87 11.63 -6.41 -5.80
N GLU A 88 11.11 -5.64 -6.77
CA GLU A 88 11.76 -5.62 -8.09
C GLU A 88 13.07 -4.83 -7.97
N LYS A 89 14.21 -5.53 -8.12
CA LYS A 89 15.54 -4.94 -8.25
C LYS A 89 15.70 -4.33 -9.63
#